data_AF-A0A2G9H0R8-F1
#
_entry.id   AF-A0A2G9H0R8-F1
#
_cell.length_a   1.000
_cell.length_b   1.000
_cell.length_c   1.000
_cell.angle_alpha   90.00
_cell.angle_beta   90.00
_cell.angle_gamma   90.00
#
_symmetry.space_group_name_H-M   'P 1'
#
loop_
_entity.id
_entity.type
_entity.pdbx_description
1 polymer ?
#
loop_
_entity_poly.entity_id
_entity_poly.type
_entity_poly.pdbx_seq_one_letter_code
_entity_poly.pdbx_strand_id
1 'polypeptide(L)'
;MSRERAKRIALAPAQENIEKIKKVVDEGNYYGAQQMYKSFGARYISSDRYSEALDIFQSGACIQLENGQVTCGAELAVLFVETLVKGKFLYDENTLDRIRKIYRNFPRISVPQNLDLADDEDMQQLAEALSAAKTRAEGCSSFLRAAIK
;
A
#
# COMPACT_ATOMS: atom_id res chain seq x y z
N MET A 1 -17.01 -18.34 35.75
CA MET A 1 -17.33 -18.76 34.38
C MET A 1 -16.26 -18.22 33.44
N SER A 2 -15.12 -18.91 33.35
CA SER A 2 -14.00 -18.52 32.50
C SER A 2 -14.39 -18.84 31.05
N ARG A 3 -14.68 -17.81 30.24
CA ARG A 3 -14.81 -17.98 28.79
C ARG A 3 -13.43 -18.30 28.26
N GLU A 4 -13.17 -19.58 28.12
CA GLU A 4 -12.08 -20.16 27.34
C GLU A 4 -12.00 -19.38 26.02
N ARG A 5 -10.95 -18.56 25.92
CA ARG A 5 -10.66 -17.66 24.82
C ARG A 5 -10.65 -18.52 23.57
N ALA A 6 -11.73 -18.45 22.78
CA ALA A 6 -11.96 -19.24 21.59
C ALA A 6 -10.63 -19.47 20.86
N LYS A 7 -10.25 -20.75 20.70
CA LYS A 7 -9.02 -21.19 20.03
C LYS A 7 -8.66 -20.19 18.94
N ARG A 8 -7.67 -19.32 19.21
CA ARG A 8 -7.16 -18.39 18.21
C ARG A 8 -6.70 -19.27 17.07
N ILE A 9 -7.47 -19.34 15.98
CA ILE A 9 -7.05 -20.03 14.76
C ILE A 9 -5.67 -19.48 14.46
N ALA A 10 -4.66 -20.33 14.49
CA ALA A 10 -3.29 -19.93 14.27
C ALA A 10 -3.24 -19.19 12.93
N LEU A 11 -2.84 -17.92 12.96
CA LEU A 11 -2.71 -17.13 11.74
C LEU A 11 -1.66 -17.78 10.85
N ALA A 12 -2.04 -18.10 9.61
CA ALA A 12 -1.12 -18.61 8.61
C ALA A 12 0.10 -17.68 8.45
N PRO A 13 1.23 -18.15 7.91
CA PRO A 13 2.36 -17.30 7.54
C PRO A 13 1.94 -16.17 6.59
N ALA A 14 2.61 -15.02 6.65
CA ALA A 14 2.31 -13.87 5.80
C ALA A 14 2.32 -14.26 4.32
N GLN A 15 3.30 -15.04 3.90
CA GLN A 15 3.50 -15.45 2.52
C GLN A 15 2.28 -16.17 1.92
N GLU A 16 1.66 -17.08 2.67
CA GLU A 16 0.47 -17.80 2.21
C GLU A 16 -0.72 -16.85 1.99
N ASN A 17 -0.90 -15.87 2.88
CA ASN A 17 -1.96 -14.88 2.72
C ASN A 17 -1.65 -13.89 1.60
N ILE A 18 -0.39 -13.51 1.41
CA ILE A 18 0.05 -12.69 0.27
C ILE A 18 -0.29 -13.37 -1.05
N GLU A 19 -0.01 -14.67 -1.18
CA GLU A 19 -0.34 -15.43 -2.40
C GLU A 19 -1.83 -15.51 -2.66
N LYS A 20 -2.65 -15.67 -1.61
CA LYS A 20 -4.11 -15.62 -1.73
C LYS A 20 -4.58 -14.25 -2.20
N ILE A 21 -4.04 -13.17 -1.66
CA ILE A 21 -4.44 -11.81 -2.04
C ILE A 21 -3.98 -11.49 -3.46
N LYS A 22 -2.80 -11.94 -3.88
CA LYS A 22 -2.30 -11.78 -5.25
C LYS A 22 -3.27 -12.35 -6.28
N LYS A 23 -3.83 -13.54 -6.04
CA LYS A 23 -4.86 -14.10 -6.94
C LYS A 23 -6.08 -13.20 -7.10
N VAL A 24 -6.52 -12.55 -6.01
CA VAL A 24 -7.65 -11.59 -6.05
C VAL A 24 -7.29 -10.33 -6.84
N VAL A 25 -6.03 -9.90 -6.79
CA VAL A 25 -5.51 -8.82 -7.64
C VAL A 25 -5.46 -9.25 -9.10
N ASP A 26 -4.99 -10.47 -9.40
CA ASP A 26 -4.91 -11.01 -10.76
C ASP A 26 -6.31 -11.15 -11.41
N GLU A 27 -7.35 -11.34 -10.59
CA GLU A 27 -8.76 -11.30 -11.00
C GLU A 27 -9.30 -9.87 -11.23
N GLY A 28 -8.48 -8.83 -11.03
CA GLY A 28 -8.85 -7.42 -11.16
C GLY A 28 -9.63 -6.85 -9.97
N ASN A 29 -9.80 -7.61 -8.89
CA ASN A 29 -10.55 -7.17 -7.71
C ASN A 29 -9.65 -6.40 -6.72
N TYR A 30 -9.16 -5.25 -7.16
CA TYR A 30 -8.23 -4.41 -6.37
C TYR A 30 -8.81 -3.92 -5.04
N TYR A 31 -10.11 -3.61 -5.01
CA TYR A 31 -10.79 -3.19 -3.78
C TYR A 31 -10.92 -4.35 -2.78
N GLY A 32 -11.32 -5.54 -3.25
CA GLY A 32 -11.35 -6.75 -2.42
C GLY A 32 -9.97 -7.07 -1.85
N ALA A 33 -8.93 -7.02 -2.70
CA ALA A 33 -7.55 -7.19 -2.28
C ALA A 33 -7.13 -6.15 -1.21
N GLN A 34 -7.51 -4.87 -1.37
CA GLN A 34 -7.24 -3.82 -0.39
C GLN A 34 -7.82 -4.17 0.99
N GLN A 35 -9.09 -4.60 1.03
CA GLN A 35 -9.74 -4.98 2.29
C GLN A 35 -9.07 -6.20 2.93
N MET A 36 -8.63 -7.16 2.11
CA MET A 36 -7.87 -8.32 2.60
C MET A 36 -6.52 -7.90 3.20
N TYR A 37 -5.72 -7.07 2.51
CA TYR A 37 -4.44 -6.56 3.04
C TYR A 37 -4.64 -5.89 4.40
N LYS A 38 -5.63 -5.00 4.54
CA LYS A 38 -5.94 -4.31 5.80
C LYS A 38 -6.37 -5.28 6.89
N SER A 39 -7.25 -6.22 6.57
CA SER A 39 -7.77 -7.22 7.52
C SER A 39 -6.66 -8.15 8.03
N PHE A 40 -5.84 -8.72 7.14
CA PHE A 40 -4.73 -9.59 7.54
C PHE A 40 -3.69 -8.82 8.35
N GLY A 41 -3.28 -7.63 7.90
CA GLY A 41 -2.32 -6.79 8.62
C GLY A 41 -2.79 -6.45 10.03
N ALA A 42 -4.05 -6.04 10.20
CA ALA A 42 -4.64 -5.78 11.51
C ALA A 42 -4.64 -7.03 12.42
N ARG A 43 -4.92 -8.21 11.86
CA ARG A 43 -4.88 -9.48 12.62
C ARG A 43 -3.47 -9.82 13.10
N TYR A 44 -2.45 -9.66 12.26
CA TYR A 44 -1.06 -9.86 12.65
C TYR A 44 -0.63 -8.88 13.74
N ILE A 45 -0.95 -7.59 13.59
CA ILE A 45 -0.70 -6.57 14.62
C ILE A 45 -1.37 -6.94 15.95
N SER A 46 -2.64 -7.39 15.93
CA SER A 46 -3.36 -7.78 17.15
C SER A 46 -2.79 -9.02 17.86
N SER A 47 -1.87 -9.72 17.20
CA SER A 47 -1.13 -10.86 17.72
C SER A 47 0.34 -10.55 17.96
N ASP A 48 0.73 -9.27 17.96
CA ASP A 48 2.12 -8.78 18.10
C ASP A 48 3.10 -9.34 17.04
N ARG A 49 2.56 -9.79 15.89
CA ARG A 49 3.31 -10.32 14.75
C ARG A 49 3.62 -9.20 13.76
N TYR A 50 4.39 -8.21 14.20
CA TYR A 50 4.62 -6.99 13.43
C TYR A 50 5.41 -7.23 12.15
N SER A 51 6.38 -8.15 12.15
CA SER A 51 7.16 -8.48 10.95
C SER A 51 6.27 -9.01 9.82
N GLU A 52 5.35 -9.92 10.13
CA GLU A 52 4.37 -10.42 9.15
C GLU A 52 3.40 -9.33 8.68
N ALA A 53 2.99 -8.42 9.55
CA ALA A 53 2.17 -7.29 9.16
C ALA A 53 2.91 -6.36 8.17
N LEU A 54 4.21 -6.10 8.41
CA LEU A 54 5.04 -5.33 7.49
C LEU A 54 5.15 -6.00 6.12
N ASP A 55 5.28 -7.33 6.07
CA ASP A 55 5.33 -8.06 4.81
C ASP A 55 4.03 -7.95 4.02
N ILE A 56 2.89 -8.05 4.71
CA ILE A 56 1.55 -7.86 4.14
C ILE A 56 1.42 -6.44 3.55
N PHE A 57 1.77 -5.41 4.32
CA PHE A 57 1.60 -4.02 3.87
C PHE A 57 2.58 -3.63 2.78
N GLN A 58 3.85 -4.05 2.86
CA GLN A 58 4.81 -3.79 1.80
C GLN A 58 4.39 -4.48 0.49
N SER A 59 3.97 -5.75 0.56
CA SER A 59 3.49 -6.49 -0.61
C SER A 59 2.29 -5.77 -1.23
N GLY A 60 1.27 -5.44 -0.44
CA GLY A 60 0.09 -4.79 -0.95
C GLY A 60 0.34 -3.39 -1.48
N ALA A 61 1.18 -2.59 -0.82
CA ALA A 61 1.58 -1.28 -1.31
C ALA A 61 2.24 -1.39 -2.69
N CYS A 62 3.21 -2.30 -2.85
CA CYS A 62 3.88 -2.50 -4.14
C CYS A 62 2.90 -2.92 -5.24
N ILE A 63 2.09 -3.94 -4.98
CA ILE A 63 1.18 -4.51 -5.98
C ILE A 63 0.09 -3.51 -6.39
N GLN A 64 -0.50 -2.79 -5.44
CA GLN A 64 -1.52 -1.78 -5.76
C GLN A 64 -0.92 -0.64 -6.60
N LEU A 65 0.28 -0.16 -6.23
CA LEU A 65 0.96 0.89 -6.98
C LEU A 65 1.32 0.43 -8.40
N GLU A 66 1.83 -0.79 -8.55
CA GLU A 66 2.16 -1.41 -9.86
C GLU A 66 0.94 -1.53 -10.78
N ASN A 67 -0.26 -1.70 -10.22
CA ASN A 67 -1.53 -1.77 -10.95
C ASN A 67 -2.25 -0.42 -11.06
N GLY A 68 -1.56 0.70 -10.81
CA GLY A 68 -2.12 2.05 -10.93
C GLY A 68 -3.12 2.43 -9.83
N GLN A 69 -3.31 1.58 -8.82
CA GLN A 69 -4.20 1.82 -7.67
C GLN A 69 -3.51 2.71 -6.63
N VAL A 70 -3.18 3.93 -7.02
CA VAL A 70 -2.31 4.85 -6.26
C VAL A 70 -2.82 5.12 -4.86
N THR A 71 -4.12 5.41 -4.70
CA THR A 71 -4.74 5.69 -3.40
C THR A 71 -4.64 4.48 -2.48
N CYS A 72 -4.95 3.29 -2.98
CA CYS A 72 -4.89 2.04 -2.23
C CYS A 72 -3.45 1.71 -1.80
N GLY A 73 -2.51 1.83 -2.74
CA GLY A 73 -1.09 1.57 -2.48
C GLY A 73 -0.49 2.56 -1.48
N ALA A 74 -0.83 3.84 -1.58
CA ALA A 74 -0.39 4.86 -0.63
C ALA A 74 -0.95 4.64 0.78
N GLU A 75 -2.22 4.23 0.91
CA GLU A 75 -2.81 3.88 2.20
C GLU A 75 -2.06 2.73 2.87
N LEU A 76 -1.76 1.66 2.13
CA LEU A 76 -0.99 0.53 2.66
C LEU A 76 0.46 0.92 3.00
N ALA A 77 1.06 1.84 2.24
CA ALA A 77 2.38 2.39 2.54
C ALA A 77 2.41 3.17 3.85
N VAL A 78 1.36 3.94 4.15
CA VAL A 78 1.22 4.62 5.46
C VAL A 78 1.06 3.60 6.58
N LEU A 79 0.21 2.59 6.41
CA LEU A 79 0.04 1.50 7.40
C LEU A 79 1.34 0.73 7.66
N PHE A 80 2.17 0.53 6.64
CA PHE A 80 3.51 -0.03 6.81
C PHE A 80 4.36 0.79 7.78
N VAL A 81 4.39 2.11 7.63
CA VAL A 81 5.15 3.01 8.51
C VAL A 81 4.56 3.04 9.92
N GLU A 82 3.24 3.14 10.06
CA GLU A 82 2.58 3.07 11.36
C GLU A 82 2.91 1.76 12.10
N THR A 83 3.05 0.67 11.35
CA THR A 83 3.45 -0.64 11.88
C THR A 83 4.89 -0.67 12.35
N LEU A 84 5.83 -0.01 11.63
CA LEU A 84 7.22 0.15 12.09
C LEU A 84 7.26 0.85 13.46
N VAL A 85 6.54 1.96 13.59
CA VAL A 85 6.45 2.74 14.84
C VAL A 85 5.84 1.90 15.96
N LYS A 86 4.71 1.23 15.68
CA LYS A 86 3.99 0.41 16.67
C LYS A 86 4.82 -0.79 17.14
N GLY A 87 5.54 -1.43 16.22
CA GLY A 87 6.45 -2.54 16.50
C GLY A 87 7.80 -2.12 17.09
N LYS A 88 8.05 -0.82 17.24
CA LYS A 88 9.33 -0.25 17.73
C LYS A 88 10.54 -0.73 16.95
N PHE A 89 10.40 -0.87 15.62
CA PHE A 89 11.52 -1.21 14.75
C PHE A 89 12.55 -0.08 14.78
N LEU A 90 13.82 -0.44 14.94
CA LEU A 90 14.91 0.51 14.82
C LEU A 90 15.13 0.87 13.36
N TYR A 91 15.65 2.06 13.12
CA TYR A 91 16.16 2.42 11.82
C TYR A 91 17.37 1.53 11.49
N ASP A 92 17.27 0.80 10.38
CA ASP A 92 18.34 0.01 9.78
C ASP A 92 18.23 0.04 8.24
N GLU A 93 19.26 -0.45 7.56
CA GLU A 93 19.29 -0.50 6.10
C GLU A 93 18.14 -1.34 5.52
N ASN A 94 17.73 -2.40 6.21
CA ASN A 94 16.61 -3.24 5.76
C ASN A 94 15.29 -2.45 5.76
N THR A 95 15.00 -1.71 6.83
CA THR A 95 13.82 -0.84 6.92
C THR A 95 13.85 0.25 5.86
N LEU A 96 15.01 0.87 5.65
CA LEU A 96 15.20 1.87 4.61
C LEU A 96 14.98 1.30 3.20
N ASP A 97 15.49 0.10 2.92
CA ASP A 97 15.32 -0.57 1.63
C ASP A 97 13.86 -0.89 1.35
N ARG A 98 13.10 -1.30 2.37
CA ARG A 98 11.66 -1.54 2.23
C ARG A 98 10.90 -0.25 1.91
N ILE A 99 11.21 0.85 2.61
CA ILE A 99 10.63 2.18 2.31
C ILE A 99 10.98 2.61 0.88
N ARG A 100 12.25 2.46 0.48
CA ARG A 100 12.76 2.77 -0.86
C ARG A 100 12.07 1.93 -1.94
N LYS A 101 11.81 0.65 -1.67
CA LYS A 101 11.09 -0.24 -2.57
C LYS A 101 9.66 0.25 -2.83
N ILE A 102 8.92 0.58 -1.77
CA ILE A 102 7.56 1.14 -1.90
C ILE A 102 7.59 2.47 -2.66
N TYR A 103 8.52 3.37 -2.31
CA TYR A 103 8.66 4.67 -2.97
C TYR A 103 8.88 4.54 -4.48
N ARG A 104 9.73 3.60 -4.91
CA ARG A 104 10.05 3.39 -6.34
C ARG A 104 8.85 2.91 -7.16
N ASN A 105 7.86 2.27 -6.53
CA ASN A 105 6.67 1.78 -7.20
C ASN A 105 5.60 2.85 -7.41
N PHE A 106 5.70 4.03 -6.78
CA PHE A 106 4.79 5.12 -7.10
C PHE A 106 4.92 5.48 -8.59
N PRO A 107 3.81 5.46 -9.36
CA PRO A 107 3.87 5.63 -10.81
C PRO A 107 4.45 6.99 -11.15
N ARG A 108 5.31 7.06 -12.18
CA ARG A 108 5.80 8.35 -12.68
C ARG A 108 4.80 8.86 -13.70
N ILE A 109 4.17 10.00 -13.39
CA ILE A 109 3.18 10.58 -14.29
C ILE A 109 3.91 11.50 -15.26
N SER A 110 3.88 11.11 -16.53
CA SER A 110 4.34 11.94 -17.65
C SER A 110 3.28 12.99 -17.95
N VAL A 111 3.69 14.25 -17.99
CA VAL A 111 2.84 15.34 -18.50
C VAL A 111 2.78 15.19 -20.02
N PRO A 112 1.60 15.24 -20.65
CA PRO A 112 1.52 15.23 -22.11
C PRO A 112 2.29 16.44 -22.68
N GLN A 113 3.16 16.19 -23.65
CA GLN A 113 3.93 17.22 -24.36
C GLN A 113 3.33 17.29 -25.76
N ASN A 114 2.80 18.46 -26.16
CA ASN A 114 1.98 18.74 -27.34
C ASN A 114 0.47 18.52 -27.14
N LEU A 115 -0.18 19.46 -26.46
CA LEU A 115 -1.65 19.53 -26.33
C LEU A 115 -2.13 20.78 -27.08
N ASP A 116 -3.11 20.62 -27.95
CA ASP A 116 -3.86 21.75 -28.50
C ASP A 116 -4.93 22.15 -27.48
N LEU A 117 -4.71 23.27 -26.78
CA LEU A 117 -5.62 23.75 -25.72
C LEU A 117 -6.96 24.25 -26.27
N ALA A 118 -7.13 24.31 -27.60
CA ALA A 118 -8.41 24.59 -28.25
C ALA A 118 -9.24 23.33 -28.51
N ASP A 119 -8.65 22.14 -28.35
CA ASP A 119 -9.32 20.86 -28.50
C ASP A 119 -9.82 20.35 -27.14
N ASP A 120 -11.10 20.02 -27.07
CA ASP A 120 -11.77 19.59 -25.83
C ASP A 120 -11.25 18.22 -25.34
N GLU A 121 -10.80 17.34 -26.25
CA GLU A 121 -10.26 16.01 -25.91
C GLU A 121 -8.87 16.14 -25.29
N ASP A 122 -8.00 16.97 -25.86
CA ASP A 122 -6.69 17.31 -25.28
C ASP A 122 -6.84 17.98 -23.90
N MET A 123 -7.79 18.91 -23.75
CA MET A 123 -8.05 19.55 -22.46
C MET A 123 -8.49 18.54 -21.39
N GLN A 124 -9.34 17.57 -21.76
CA GLN A 124 -9.77 16.49 -20.88
C GLN A 124 -8.59 15.59 -20.48
N GLN A 125 -7.74 15.18 -21.43
CA GLN A 125 -6.55 14.37 -21.16
C GLN A 125 -5.58 15.08 -20.20
N LEU A 126 -5.38 16.39 -20.38
CA LEU A 126 -4.55 17.18 -19.48
C LEU A 126 -5.14 17.23 -18.06
N ALA A 127 -6.45 17.44 -17.93
CA ALA A 127 -7.12 17.47 -16.63
C ALA A 127 -6.99 16.13 -15.89
N GLU A 128 -7.15 15.02 -16.60
CA GLU A 128 -6.97 13.67 -16.04
C GLU A 128 -5.52 13.41 -15.61
N ALA A 129 -4.54 13.78 -16.44
CA ALA A 129 -3.13 13.67 -16.10
C ALA A 129 -2.76 14.51 -14.87
N LEU A 130 -3.31 15.73 -14.77
CA LEU A 130 -3.09 16.62 -13.62
C LEU A 130 -3.72 16.05 -12.34
N SER A 131 -4.93 15.51 -12.44
CA SER A 131 -5.63 14.85 -11.33
C SER A 131 -4.84 13.65 -10.82
N ALA A 132 -4.40 12.77 -11.72
CA ALA A 132 -3.54 11.65 -11.37
C ALA A 132 -2.24 12.12 -10.72
N ALA A 133 -1.61 13.18 -11.26
CA ALA A 133 -0.37 13.75 -10.75
C ALA A 133 -0.53 14.24 -9.31
N LYS A 134 -1.67 14.89 -9.03
CA LYS A 134 -2.05 15.34 -7.70
C LYS A 134 -2.24 14.19 -6.73
N THR A 135 -3.06 13.18 -7.09
CA THR A 135 -3.29 12.00 -6.24
C THR A 135 -2.00 11.29 -5.88
N ARG A 136 -1.08 11.13 -6.85
CA ARG A 136 0.25 10.58 -6.61
C ARG A 136 1.07 11.43 -5.64
N ALA A 137 1.12 12.74 -5.87
CA ALA A 137 1.91 13.65 -5.03
C ALA A 137 1.41 13.64 -3.58
N GLU A 138 0.10 13.68 -3.38
CA GLU A 138 -0.54 13.63 -2.05
C GLU A 138 -0.27 12.28 -1.35
N GLY A 139 -0.49 11.17 -2.04
CA GLY A 139 -0.25 9.83 -1.48
C GLY A 139 1.21 9.60 -1.10
N CYS A 140 2.13 9.95 -2.00
CA CYS A 140 3.57 9.82 -1.76
C CYS A 140 4.04 10.75 -0.63
N SER A 141 3.56 12.00 -0.61
CA SER A 141 3.88 12.95 0.46
C SER A 141 3.37 12.46 1.81
N SER A 142 2.16 11.90 1.88
CA SER A 142 1.60 11.34 3.13
C SER A 142 2.48 10.20 3.66
N PHE A 143 2.82 9.25 2.78
CA PHE A 143 3.71 8.14 3.09
C PHE A 143 5.08 8.61 3.61
N LEU A 144 5.76 9.50 2.90
CA LEU A 144 7.08 9.99 3.29
C LEU A 144 7.04 10.82 4.58
N ARG A 145 6.00 11.63 4.78
CA ARG A 145 5.81 12.38 6.03
C ARG A 145 5.60 11.46 7.22
N ALA A 146 4.92 10.33 7.04
CA ALA A 146 4.79 9.33 8.09
C ALA A 146 6.17 8.75 8.46
N ALA A 147 7.05 8.53 7.47
CA ALA A 147 8.33 7.85 7.64
C ALA A 147 9.44 8.68 8.29
N ILE A 148 9.28 10.02 8.34
CA ILE A 148 10.31 10.95 8.86
C ILE A 148 10.02 11.39 10.30
N LYS A 149 8.93 10.91 10.92
CA LYS A 149 8.60 11.18 12.33
C LYS A 149 9.40 10.29 13.27
#